data_AF-A0A6I3BIP3-F1
#
_entry.id   AF-A0A6I3BIP3-F1
#
_cell.length_a   1.000
_cell.length_b   1.000
_cell.length_c   1.000
_cell.angle_alpha   90.00
_cell.angle_beta   90.00
_cell.angle_gamma   90.00
#
_symmetry.space_group_name_H-M   'P 1'
#
loop_
_entity.id
_entity.type
_entity.pdbx_description
1 polymer ?
#
loop_
_entity_poly.entity_id
_entity_poly.type
_entity_poly.pdbx_seq_one_letter_code
_entity_poly.pdbx_strand_id
1 'polypeptide(L)'
;MSDHLERMLLSRLRSDRGSATLEFIVFAIPLITPLVAGAVALMRIHEGEIRADFAVREAVHVLKGGADSATGLFQGTYIAKDAIKDLGDGLTFEFQCSATPCLTPGARVTARIAGRIDGGLFARHIDVTHSEFVDLFDEAK
;
A
#
# COMPACT_ATOMS: atom_id res chain seq x y z
N MET A 1 -2.17 21.85 26.87
CA MET A 1 -3.07 21.00 27.70
C MET A 1 -2.43 19.65 28.07
N SER A 2 -1.56 19.07 27.23
CA SER A 2 -0.75 17.86 27.54
C SER A 2 0.20 18.05 28.73
N ASP A 3 0.85 19.21 28.79
CA ASP A 3 1.85 19.57 29.82
C ASP A 3 1.35 19.55 31.27
N HIS A 4 0.05 19.81 31.48
CA HIS A 4 -0.53 19.84 32.82
C HIS A 4 -0.91 18.44 33.29
N LEU A 5 -1.29 17.57 32.34
CA LEU A 5 -1.58 16.16 32.57
C LEU A 5 -0.31 15.40 32.97
N GLU A 6 0.81 15.69 32.28
CA GLU A 6 2.11 15.07 32.54
C GLU A 6 2.64 15.43 33.94
N ARG A 7 2.52 16.70 34.34
CA ARG A 7 2.94 17.16 35.67
C ARG A 7 2.07 16.58 36.80
N MET A 8 0.76 16.41 36.58
CA MET A 8 -0.13 15.77 37.55
C MET A 8 0.12 14.26 37.68
N LEU A 9 0.45 13.58 36.58
CA LEU A 9 0.82 12.16 36.61
C LEU A 9 2.13 11.94 37.37
N LEU A 10 3.13 12.79 37.13
CA LEU A 10 4.42 12.71 37.82
C LEU A 10 4.31 12.93 39.33
N SER A 11 3.38 13.78 39.80
CA SER A 11 3.18 13.99 41.24
C SER A 11 2.54 12.79 41.93
N ARG A 12 1.57 12.12 41.28
CA ARG A 12 0.95 10.89 41.80
C ARG A 12 1.89 9.68 41.76
N LEU A 13 2.68 9.53 40.70
CA LEU A 13 3.71 8.50 40.62
C LEU A 13 4.73 8.62 41.77
N ARG A 14 4.99 9.85 42.24
CA ARG A 14 5.92 10.11 43.34
C ARG A 14 5.35 9.78 44.73
N SER A 15 4.02 9.78 44.90
CA SER A 15 3.35 9.40 46.15
C SER A 15 3.17 7.88 46.33
N ASP A 16 3.26 7.11 45.24
CA ASP A 16 3.14 5.63 45.24
C ASP A 16 4.49 4.89 45.21
N ARG A 17 5.60 5.55 45.61
CA ARG A 17 6.93 4.92 45.70
C ARG A 17 6.89 3.70 46.63
N GLY A 18 6.99 2.50 46.06
CA GLY A 18 6.92 1.20 46.75
C GLY A 18 5.81 0.25 46.27
N SER A 19 4.95 0.68 45.33
CA SER A 19 3.95 -0.19 44.71
C SER A 19 4.53 -0.98 43.53
N ALA A 20 4.76 -2.28 43.71
CA ALA A 20 5.26 -3.18 42.66
C ALA A 20 4.38 -3.20 41.40
N THR A 21 3.08 -2.96 41.56
CA THR A 21 2.14 -2.83 40.43
C THR A 21 2.42 -1.61 39.57
N LEU A 22 2.75 -0.47 40.18
CA LEU A 22 3.03 0.76 39.43
C LEU A 22 4.38 0.70 38.72
N GLU A 23 5.40 0.11 39.34
CA GLU A 23 6.69 -0.11 38.68
C GLU A 23 6.52 -0.97 37.42
N PHE A 24 5.75 -2.05 37.49
CA PHE A 24 5.44 -2.86 36.31
C PHE A 24 4.72 -2.07 35.22
N ILE A 25 3.70 -1.29 35.55
CA ILE A 25 2.94 -0.49 34.57
C ILE A 25 3.84 0.55 33.89
N VAL A 26 4.73 1.19 34.65
CA VAL A 26 5.69 2.17 34.13
C VAL A 26 6.63 1.56 33.09
N PHE A 27 6.98 0.28 33.20
CA PHE A 27 7.76 -0.42 32.17
C PHE A 27 6.91 -1.05 31.06
N ALA A 28 5.73 -1.58 31.42
CA ALA A 28 4.86 -2.27 30.47
C ALA A 28 4.30 -1.33 29.41
N ILE A 29 3.87 -0.11 29.78
CA ILE A 29 3.28 0.84 28.83
C ILE A 29 4.31 1.23 27.75
N PRO A 30 5.51 1.74 28.07
CA PRO A 30 6.52 2.06 27.06
C PRO A 30 6.98 0.88 26.21
N LEU A 31 6.84 -0.36 26.72
CA LEU A 31 7.15 -1.56 25.97
C LEU A 31 6.03 -1.93 24.99
N ILE A 32 4.77 -1.85 25.43
CA ILE A 32 3.59 -2.20 24.63
C ILE A 32 3.32 -1.15 23.54
N THR A 33 3.50 0.14 23.84
CA THR A 33 3.24 1.24 22.89
C THR A 33 3.93 1.07 21.53
N PRO A 34 5.27 0.88 21.44
CA PRO A 34 5.95 0.69 20.16
C PRO A 34 5.56 -0.63 19.50
N LEU A 35 5.24 -1.68 20.29
CA LEU A 35 4.81 -2.96 19.74
C LEU A 35 3.47 -2.83 19.01
N VAL A 36 2.49 -2.14 19.62
CA VAL A 36 1.19 -1.86 19.00
C VAL A 36 1.36 -0.96 17.78
N ALA A 37 2.18 0.08 17.88
CA ALA A 37 2.44 0.98 16.75
C ALA A 37 3.09 0.24 15.57
N GLY A 38 4.04 -0.65 15.83
CA GLY A 38 4.66 -1.51 14.83
C GLY A 38 3.67 -2.47 14.17
N ALA A 39 2.79 -3.09 14.96
CA ALA A 39 1.75 -3.97 14.43
C ALA A 39 0.79 -3.24 13.48
N VAL A 40 0.33 -2.04 13.85
CA VAL A 40 -0.54 -1.21 13.00
C VAL A 40 0.18 -0.81 11.71
N ALA A 41 1.45 -0.41 11.80
CA ALA A 41 2.23 -0.06 10.61
C ALA A 41 2.39 -1.25 9.66
N LEU A 42 2.64 -2.44 10.19
CA LEU A 42 2.73 -3.66 9.39
C LEU A 42 1.42 -4.01 8.69
N MET A 43 0.27 -3.85 9.37
CA MET A 43 -1.04 -4.06 8.76
C MET A 43 -1.28 -3.12 7.58
N ARG A 44 -0.96 -1.83 7.73
CA ARG A 44 -1.11 -0.82 6.65
C ARG A 44 -0.21 -1.12 5.45
N ILE A 45 1.03 -1.54 5.70
CA ILE A 45 1.96 -1.93 4.65
C ILE A 45 1.41 -3.12 3.85
N HIS A 46 0.94 -4.17 4.53
CA HIS A 46 0.38 -5.34 3.84
C HIS A 46 -0.88 -5.01 3.05
N GLU A 47 -1.76 -4.17 3.59
CA GLU A 47 -2.94 -3.70 2.88
C GLU A 47 -2.57 -2.97 1.60
N GLY A 48 -1.56 -2.08 1.67
CA GLY A 48 -1.07 -1.37 0.51
C GLY A 48 -0.42 -2.27 -0.55
N GLU A 49 0.37 -3.27 -0.14
CA GLU A 49 0.96 -4.25 -1.06
C GLU A 49 -0.12 -5.06 -1.80
N ILE A 50 -1.15 -5.53 -1.09
CA ILE A 50 -2.27 -6.28 -1.68
C ILE A 50 -3.06 -5.40 -2.66
N ARG A 51 -3.34 -4.14 -2.28
CA ARG A 51 -4.03 -3.19 -3.15
C ARG A 51 -3.20 -2.87 -4.40
N ALA A 52 -1.88 -2.75 -4.30
CA ALA A 52 -1.00 -2.53 -5.44
C ALA A 52 -1.00 -3.74 -6.40
N ASP A 53 -0.93 -4.98 -5.87
CA ASP A 53 -1.06 -6.20 -6.68
C ASP A 53 -2.42 -6.31 -7.38
N PHE A 54 -3.50 -5.96 -6.67
CA PHE A 54 -4.82 -5.89 -7.28
C PHE A 54 -4.89 -4.81 -8.38
N ALA A 55 -4.34 -3.63 -8.13
CA ALA A 55 -4.34 -2.52 -9.08
C ALA A 55 -3.61 -2.85 -10.39
N VAL A 56 -2.44 -3.49 -10.33
CA VAL A 56 -1.73 -3.88 -11.58
C VAL A 56 -2.50 -4.91 -12.38
N ARG A 57 -3.17 -5.87 -11.73
CA ARG A 57 -3.98 -6.90 -12.40
C ARG A 57 -5.24 -6.30 -13.01
N GLU A 58 -5.95 -5.47 -12.25
CA GLU A 58 -7.16 -4.81 -12.71
C GLU A 58 -6.86 -3.86 -13.88
N ALA A 59 -5.72 -3.15 -13.85
CA ALA A 59 -5.30 -2.30 -14.96
C ALA A 59 -5.09 -3.10 -16.25
N VAL A 60 -4.47 -4.29 -16.18
CA VAL A 60 -4.31 -5.19 -17.32
C VAL A 60 -5.66 -5.72 -17.79
N HIS A 61 -6.56 -6.08 -16.87
CA HIS A 61 -7.91 -6.53 -17.21
C HIS A 61 -8.70 -5.44 -17.96
N VAL A 62 -8.68 -4.20 -17.47
CA VAL A 62 -9.31 -3.04 -18.12
C VAL A 62 -8.71 -2.77 -19.51
N LEU A 63 -7.39 -2.87 -19.66
CA LEU A 63 -6.73 -2.72 -20.96
C LEU A 63 -7.25 -3.76 -21.97
N LYS A 64 -7.36 -5.03 -21.56
CA LYS A 64 -7.87 -6.11 -22.43
C LYS A 64 -9.35 -5.94 -22.80
N GLY A 65 -10.16 -5.38 -21.91
CA GLY A 65 -11.58 -5.10 -22.17
C GLY A 65 -11.85 -3.79 -22.93
N GLY A 66 -10.82 -2.99 -23.22
CA GLY A 66 -10.96 -1.74 -23.95
C GLY A 66 -11.26 -1.95 -25.44
N ALA A 67 -12.03 -1.03 -26.05
CA ALA A 67 -12.35 -1.08 -27.47
C ALA A 67 -11.11 -0.99 -28.39
N ASP A 68 -10.05 -0.34 -27.91
CA ASP A 68 -8.74 -0.28 -28.57
C ASP A 68 -7.62 -0.14 -27.52
N SER A 69 -6.37 -0.34 -27.95
CA SER A 69 -5.21 -0.27 -27.05
C SER A 69 -5.02 1.10 -26.40
N ALA A 70 -5.33 2.20 -27.07
CA ALA A 70 -5.11 3.55 -26.55
C ALA A 70 -6.12 3.87 -25.43
N THR A 71 -7.39 3.55 -25.67
CA THR A 71 -8.49 3.70 -24.71
C THR A 71 -8.27 2.80 -23.50
N GLY A 72 -7.91 1.53 -23.72
CA GLY A 72 -7.61 0.58 -22.64
C GLY A 72 -6.41 1.01 -21.80
N LEU A 73 -5.33 1.51 -22.41
CA LEU A 73 -4.16 2.03 -21.68
C LEU A 73 -4.53 3.24 -20.83
N PHE A 74 -5.32 4.17 -21.38
CA PHE A 74 -5.74 5.37 -20.67
C PHE A 74 -6.62 5.01 -19.46
N GLN A 75 -7.65 4.16 -19.67
CA GLN A 75 -8.57 3.74 -18.62
C GLN A 75 -7.87 2.90 -17.54
N GLY A 76 -7.05 1.92 -17.95
CA GLY A 76 -6.27 1.09 -17.02
C GLY A 76 -5.29 1.93 -16.19
N THR A 77 -4.62 2.91 -16.80
CA THR A 77 -3.73 3.83 -16.08
C THR A 77 -4.49 4.69 -15.08
N TYR A 78 -5.66 5.20 -15.47
CA TYR A 78 -6.50 6.00 -14.60
C TYR A 78 -6.96 5.21 -13.37
N ILE A 79 -7.49 4.00 -13.57
CA ILE A 79 -7.96 3.12 -12.49
C ILE A 79 -6.81 2.73 -11.57
N ALA A 80 -5.65 2.36 -12.12
CA ALA A 80 -4.48 2.01 -11.32
C ALA A 80 -4.01 3.18 -10.45
N LYS A 81 -3.93 4.38 -11.04
CA LYS A 81 -3.53 5.59 -10.30
C LYS A 81 -4.54 5.97 -9.22
N ASP A 82 -5.83 5.83 -9.50
CA ASP A 82 -6.87 6.09 -8.50
C ASP A 82 -6.81 5.08 -7.35
N ALA A 83 -6.55 3.79 -7.64
CA ALA A 83 -6.44 2.74 -6.64
C ALA A 83 -5.25 2.92 -5.68
N ILE A 84 -4.16 3.55 -6.14
CA ILE A 84 -2.94 3.73 -5.35
C ILE A 84 -2.74 5.14 -4.77
N LYS A 85 -3.60 6.10 -5.10
CA LYS A 85 -3.41 7.53 -4.74
C LYS A 85 -3.26 7.77 -3.24
N ASP A 86 -3.90 6.94 -2.41
CA ASP A 86 -3.95 7.08 -0.96
C ASP A 86 -2.98 6.14 -0.22
N LEU A 87 -2.15 5.38 -0.95
CA LEU A 87 -1.24 4.40 -0.35
C LEU A 87 0.08 5.01 0.14
N GLY A 88 0.46 6.19 -0.36
CA GLY A 88 1.67 6.88 0.04
C GLY A 88 2.20 7.82 -1.04
N ASP A 89 3.31 8.46 -0.75
CA ASP A 89 3.90 9.46 -1.62
C ASP A 89 4.86 8.85 -2.65
N GLY A 90 4.87 9.43 -3.86
CA GLY A 90 5.80 9.06 -4.92
C GLY A 90 5.53 7.70 -5.55
N LEU A 91 4.31 7.16 -5.40
CA LEU A 91 3.87 5.98 -6.12
C LEU A 91 3.65 6.31 -7.60
N THR A 92 4.30 5.53 -8.46
CA THR A 92 4.21 5.63 -9.91
C THR A 92 3.65 4.35 -10.49
N PHE A 93 2.81 4.48 -11.51
CA PHE A 93 2.28 3.38 -12.30
C PHE A 93 2.74 3.51 -13.75
N GLU A 94 3.19 2.41 -14.34
CA GLU A 94 3.59 2.34 -15.74
C GLU A 94 3.07 1.08 -16.45
N PHE A 95 2.76 1.21 -17.74
CA PHE A 95 2.55 0.10 -18.65
C PHE A 95 3.75 -0.06 -19.58
N GLN A 96 4.12 -1.29 -19.87
CA GLN A 96 5.10 -1.66 -20.88
C GLN A 96 4.50 -2.73 -21.80
N CYS A 97 4.54 -2.49 -23.10
CA CYS A 97 4.02 -3.41 -24.10
C CYS A 97 5.17 -3.91 -24.99
N SER A 98 5.18 -5.20 -25.29
CA SER A 98 6.20 -5.77 -26.20
C SER A 98 5.98 -5.43 -27.68
N ALA A 99 4.78 -5.00 -28.05
CA ALA A 99 4.40 -4.59 -29.39
C ALA A 99 3.45 -3.38 -29.33
N THR A 100 3.34 -2.66 -30.44
CA THR A 100 2.40 -1.54 -30.60
C THR A 100 1.57 -1.80 -31.86
N PRO A 101 0.23 -1.92 -31.77
CA PRO A 101 -0.63 -1.72 -30.59
C PRO A 101 -0.43 -2.75 -29.45
N CYS A 102 -0.74 -2.39 -28.21
CA CYS A 102 -0.55 -3.28 -27.05
C CYS A 102 -1.45 -4.52 -27.06
N LEU A 103 -2.64 -4.42 -27.66
CA LEU A 103 -3.59 -5.53 -27.83
C LEU A 103 -3.27 -6.40 -29.07
N THR A 104 -2.04 -6.35 -29.57
CA THR A 104 -1.62 -7.26 -30.64
C THR A 104 -1.62 -8.70 -30.10
N PRO A 105 -2.25 -9.67 -30.78
CA PRO A 105 -2.25 -11.04 -30.31
C PRO A 105 -0.83 -11.61 -30.14
N GLY A 106 -0.59 -12.28 -29.01
CA GLY A 106 0.72 -12.77 -28.61
C GLY A 106 1.68 -11.71 -28.05
N ALA A 107 1.28 -10.43 -28.00
CA ALA A 107 2.03 -9.41 -27.29
C ALA A 107 1.99 -9.64 -25.78
N ARG A 108 3.05 -9.24 -25.08
CA ARG A 108 3.11 -9.21 -23.63
C ARG A 108 2.83 -7.79 -23.14
N VAL A 109 1.92 -7.68 -22.19
CA VAL A 109 1.63 -6.46 -21.46
C VAL A 109 2.16 -6.62 -20.05
N THR A 110 2.88 -5.61 -19.57
CA THR A 110 3.41 -5.56 -18.21
C THR A 110 2.93 -4.27 -17.55
N ALA A 111 2.31 -4.40 -16.37
CA ALA A 111 1.92 -3.31 -15.51
C ALA A 111 2.81 -3.30 -14.27
N ARG A 112 3.27 -2.12 -13.86
CA ARG A 112 4.18 -1.98 -12.72
C ARG A 112 3.80 -0.79 -11.85
N ILE A 113 3.90 -1.00 -10.54
CA ILE A 113 3.76 0.02 -9.51
C ILE A 113 5.03 0.03 -8.67
N ALA A 114 5.66 1.20 -8.55
CA ALA A 114 6.84 1.39 -7.72
C ALA A 114 6.71 2.68 -6.91
N GLY A 115 7.30 2.71 -5.71
CA GLY A 115 7.32 3.90 -4.86
C GLY A 115 7.29 3.54 -3.38
N ARG A 116 6.77 4.45 -2.54
CA ARG A 116 6.75 4.29 -1.07
C ARG A 116 5.32 4.20 -0.55
N ILE A 117 5.04 3.15 0.22
CA ILE A 117 3.79 3.01 0.97
C ILE A 117 4.00 3.60 2.37
N ASP A 118 3.00 4.36 2.83
CA ASP A 118 2.97 4.93 4.17
C ASP A 118 2.33 3.97 5.19
N GLY A 119 3.14 3.51 6.15
CA GLY A 119 2.71 2.72 7.31
C GLY A 119 2.49 3.59 8.56
N GLY A 120 2.47 4.91 8.44
CA GLY A 120 2.41 5.88 9.53
C GLY A 120 3.81 6.24 10.04
N LEU A 121 4.29 5.56 11.07
CA LEU A 121 5.65 5.82 11.61
C LEU A 121 6.78 5.21 10.76
N PHE A 122 6.42 4.31 9.85
CA PHE A 122 7.36 3.58 9.00
C PHE A 122 6.88 3.66 7.56
N ALA A 123 7.82 3.72 6.61
CA ALA A 123 7.51 3.69 5.19
C ALA A 123 8.33 2.60 4.51
N ARG A 124 7.72 1.90 3.57
CA ARG A 124 8.34 0.78 2.85
C ARG A 124 8.32 1.05 1.35
N HIS A 125 9.45 0.78 0.69
CA HIS A 125 9.52 0.84 -0.76
C HIS A 125 8.93 -0.44 -1.35
N ILE A 126 8.07 -0.31 -2.35
CA ILE A 126 7.49 -1.43 -3.08
C ILE A 126 7.84 -1.38 -4.55
N ASP A 127 7.84 -2.55 -5.18
CA ASP A 127 7.99 -2.73 -6.61
C ASP A 127 7.15 -3.94 -7.00
N VAL A 128 5.94 -3.68 -7.48
CA VAL A 128 4.94 -4.69 -7.83
C VAL A 128 4.80 -4.69 -9.34
N THR A 129 5.08 -5.84 -9.95
CA THR A 129 5.00 -6.02 -11.40
C THR A 129 4.11 -7.20 -11.73
N HIS A 130 3.19 -7.02 -12.67
CA HIS A 130 2.36 -8.08 -13.23
C HIS A 130 2.48 -8.08 -14.75
N SER A 131 2.68 -9.25 -15.34
CA SER A 131 2.77 -9.40 -16.80
C SER A 131 1.89 -10.53 -17.29
N GLU A 132 1.17 -10.28 -18.38
CA GLU A 132 0.28 -11.24 -19.01
C GLU A 132 0.45 -11.19 -20.54
N PHE A 133 0.15 -12.29 -21.22
CA PHE A 133 0.09 -12.34 -22.68
C PHE A 133 -1.32 -11.98 -23.15
N VAL A 134 -1.40 -11.32 -24.30
CA VAL A 134 -2.67 -11.07 -24.99
C VAL A 134 -3.00 -12.34 -25.78
N ASP A 135 -3.95 -13.13 -25.26
CA ASP A 135 -4.37 -14.39 -25.89
C ASP A 135 -5.17 -14.15 -27.17
N LEU A 136 -4.99 -15.06 -28.14
CA LEU A 136 -5.61 -15.04 -29.47
C LEU A 136 -7.11 -15.42 -29.49
N PHE A 137 -7.72 -15.80 -28.35
CA PHE A 137 -8.87 -16.72 -28.35
C PHE A 137 -10.23 -16.18 -27.89
N ASP A 138 -10.37 -14.90 -27.53
CA ASP A 138 -11.62 -14.40 -26.91
C ASP A 138 -12.49 -13.49 -27.80
N GLU A 139 -12.49 -13.69 -29.13
CA GLU A 139 -13.47 -13.06 -30.04
C GLU A 139 -14.00 -14.03 -31.12
N ALA A 140 -14.46 -15.21 -30.70
CA ALA A 140 -15.34 -16.03 -31.52
C ALA A 140 -16.52 -16.55 -30.70
N LYS A 141 -17.38 -15.64 -30.23
CA LYS A 141 -18.73 -16.00 -29.78
C LYS A 141 -19.75 -14.89 -29.96
#